data_AF-A0A412KQ84-F1
#
_entry.id   AF-A0A412KQ84-F1
#
_cell.length_a   1.000
_cell.length_b   1.000
_cell.length_c   1.000
_cell.angle_alpha   90.00
_cell.angle_beta   90.00
_cell.angle_gamma   90.00
#
_symmetry.space_group_name_H-M   'P 1'
#
loop_
_entity.id
_entity.type
_entity.pdbx_description
1 polymer ?
#
loop_
_entity_poly.entity_id
_entity_poly.type
_entity_poly.pdbx_seq_one_letter_code
_entity_poly.pdbx_strand_id
1 'polypeptide(L)'
;MSTGRRIHITRPLKCEDLCSDVEEVFLMSQNKRQEAGFSLLGMLIAVGIVAVLAAIAVPKFHSAVAKANTAKIQADLSTIETAMGVYALEKGVFPTSGDLSALDDYIVDAKNLKPPTGQCLVNGELTTLSDNAAYSIGKAGDGEEMRALCDGKTLSAFGERKSTGSGNQS
;
A
#
# COMPACT_ATOMS: atom_id res chain seq x y z
N MET A 1 27.94 42.72 -20.60
CA MET A 1 27.67 41.36 -20.06
C MET A 1 26.23 41.31 -19.61
N SER A 2 25.37 40.59 -20.35
CA SER A 2 23.93 40.54 -20.12
C SER A 2 23.57 39.18 -19.52
N THR A 3 22.97 39.21 -18.34
CA THR A 3 22.54 38.04 -17.56
C THR A 3 21.17 37.58 -18.06
N GLY A 4 21.10 36.38 -18.66
CA GLY A 4 19.92 35.92 -19.39
C GLY A 4 19.45 34.51 -19.03
N ARG A 5 18.67 34.45 -17.95
CA ARG A 5 17.45 33.62 -17.74
C ARG A 5 17.49 32.11 -18.05
N ARG A 6 17.57 31.35 -16.95
CA ARG A 6 17.25 29.91 -16.79
C ARG A 6 15.91 29.55 -17.44
N ILE A 7 15.92 28.63 -18.40
CA ILE A 7 14.73 27.96 -18.92
C ILE A 7 14.52 26.70 -18.08
N HIS A 8 13.54 26.73 -17.18
CA HIS A 8 13.01 25.52 -16.52
C HIS A 8 11.79 25.04 -17.31
N ILE A 9 11.95 24.01 -18.12
CA ILE A 9 10.86 23.24 -18.71
C ILE A 9 10.89 21.86 -18.07
N THR A 10 10.16 21.70 -16.97
CA THR A 10 9.58 20.42 -16.52
C THR A 10 8.48 20.77 -15.52
N ARG A 11 7.36 21.30 -16.03
CA ARG A 11 6.11 21.27 -15.26
C ARG A 11 5.64 19.81 -15.22
N PRO A 12 5.47 19.20 -14.04
CA PRO A 12 4.87 17.88 -13.97
C PRO A 12 3.41 17.98 -14.44
N LEU A 13 3.03 17.08 -15.35
CA LEU A 13 1.65 16.86 -15.76
C LEU A 13 0.78 16.71 -14.51
N LYS A 14 -0.17 17.62 -14.35
CA LYS A 14 -1.08 17.67 -13.21
C LYS A 14 -2.34 16.90 -13.57
N CYS A 15 -2.85 16.10 -12.64
CA CYS A 15 -4.06 15.28 -12.78
C CYS A 15 -5.38 16.07 -12.96
N GLU A 16 -5.31 17.36 -13.28
CA GLU A 16 -6.48 18.27 -13.30
C GLU A 16 -7.26 18.21 -14.63
N ASP A 17 -6.72 17.59 -15.68
CA ASP A 17 -7.39 17.53 -16.99
C ASP A 17 -8.51 16.48 -17.10
N LEU A 18 -8.60 15.49 -16.20
CA LEU A 18 -9.65 14.46 -16.26
C LEU A 18 -11.01 14.89 -15.67
N CYS A 19 -11.09 16.07 -15.05
CA CYS A 19 -12.30 16.52 -14.35
C CYS A 19 -13.31 17.21 -15.27
N SER A 20 -12.91 17.68 -16.46
CA SER A 20 -13.72 18.61 -17.24
C SER A 20 -14.68 17.95 -18.26
N ASP A 21 -14.47 16.68 -18.61
CA ASP A 21 -15.26 16.01 -19.67
C ASP A 21 -16.61 15.43 -19.20
N VAL A 22 -16.88 15.41 -17.89
CA VAL A 22 -18.03 14.67 -17.33
C VAL A 22 -19.27 15.55 -17.11
N GLU A 23 -19.14 16.88 -17.12
CA GLU A 23 -20.23 17.79 -16.72
C GLU A 23 -21.22 18.16 -17.85
N GLU A 24 -20.82 18.09 -19.13
CA GLU A 24 -21.71 18.48 -20.25
C GLU A 24 -22.81 17.46 -20.60
N VAL A 25 -22.66 16.18 -20.22
CA VAL A 25 -23.61 15.12 -20.62
C VAL A 25 -24.90 15.15 -19.80
N PHE A 26 -24.89 15.73 -18.60
CA PHE A 26 -25.96 15.53 -17.61
C PHE A 26 -27.10 16.56 -17.67
N LEU A 27 -26.90 17.75 -18.28
CA LEU A 27 -27.82 18.88 -18.11
C LEU A 27 -28.93 19.04 -19.16
N MET A 28 -29.15 18.07 -20.06
CA MET A 28 -30.09 18.25 -21.18
C MET A 28 -31.21 17.20 -21.29
N SER A 29 -31.82 16.79 -20.18
CA SER A 29 -33.10 16.05 -20.23
C SER A 29 -33.96 16.26 -18.99
N GLN A 30 -34.46 17.48 -18.84
CA GLN A 30 -35.55 17.82 -17.92
C GLN A 30 -36.65 18.50 -18.73
N ASN A 31 -37.73 17.78 -19.12
CA ASN A 31 -39.12 18.11 -18.73
C ASN A 31 -40.20 17.20 -19.40
N LYS A 32 -41.23 16.92 -18.59
CA LYS A 32 -42.65 16.57 -18.86
C LYS A 32 -43.08 15.14 -19.27
N ARG A 33 -43.61 14.47 -18.25
CA ARG A 33 -45.00 13.96 -18.03
C ARG A 33 -45.02 12.52 -17.51
N GLN A 34 -45.98 12.33 -16.62
CA GLN A 34 -46.05 11.27 -15.63
C GLN A 34 -46.65 10.01 -16.25
N GLU A 35 -45.79 9.08 -16.62
CA GLU A 35 -46.12 7.66 -16.68
C GLU A 35 -45.03 6.94 -15.88
N ALA A 36 -45.43 6.32 -14.76
CA ALA A 36 -44.53 5.66 -13.82
C ALA A 36 -44.08 4.30 -14.37
N GLY A 37 -43.26 4.33 -15.40
CA GLY A 37 -42.59 3.16 -15.97
C GLY A 37 -41.09 3.28 -15.83
N PHE A 38 -40.42 2.17 -15.51
CA PHE A 38 -38.97 2.05 -15.54
C PHE A 38 -38.50 2.29 -16.99
N SER A 39 -38.17 3.53 -17.34
CA SER A 39 -37.68 3.85 -18.67
C SER A 39 -36.34 3.14 -18.87
N LEU A 40 -36.23 2.33 -19.93
CA LEU A 40 -34.96 1.71 -20.32
C LEU A 40 -33.84 2.76 -20.49
N LEU A 41 -34.21 3.96 -20.93
CA LEU A 41 -33.30 5.10 -21.01
C LEU A 41 -32.78 5.54 -19.64
N GLY A 42 -33.62 5.49 -18.61
CA GLY A 42 -33.21 5.83 -17.23
C GLY A 42 -32.19 4.84 -16.69
N MET A 43 -32.40 3.53 -16.92
CA MET A 43 -31.43 2.51 -16.55
C MET A 43 -30.12 2.66 -17.34
N LEU A 44 -30.19 3.03 -18.62
CA LEU A 44 -29.03 3.27 -19.47
C LEU A 44 -28.17 4.43 -18.98
N ILE A 45 -28.79 5.54 -18.58
CA ILE A 45 -28.07 6.69 -18.00
C ILE A 45 -27.46 6.31 -16.64
N ALA A 46 -28.20 5.58 -15.81
CA ALA A 46 -27.71 5.16 -14.49
C ALA A 46 -26.45 4.29 -14.57
N VAL A 47 -26.44 3.26 -15.43
CA VAL A 47 -25.23 2.42 -15.61
C VAL A 47 -24.09 3.18 -16.26
N GLY A 48 -24.40 4.18 -17.11
CA GLY A 48 -23.40 5.08 -17.70
C GLY A 48 -22.66 5.90 -16.65
N ILE A 49 -23.38 6.50 -15.70
CA ILE A 49 -22.77 7.28 -14.60
C ILE A 49 -21.91 6.37 -13.71
N VAL A 50 -22.40 5.17 -13.35
CA VAL A 50 -21.64 4.20 -12.55
C VAL A 50 -20.36 3.76 -13.27
N ALA A 51 -20.40 3.57 -14.59
CA ALA A 51 -19.22 3.19 -15.38
C ALA A 51 -18.12 4.27 -15.35
N VAL A 52 -18.49 5.55 -15.47
CA VAL A 52 -17.54 6.66 -15.40
C VAL A 52 -16.88 6.76 -14.02
N LEU A 53 -17.69 6.64 -12.95
CA LEU A 53 -17.16 6.65 -11.58
C LEU A 53 -16.24 5.45 -11.32
N ALA A 54 -16.62 4.27 -11.78
CA ALA A 54 -15.82 3.05 -11.63
C ALA A 54 -14.47 3.15 -12.34
N ALA A 55 -14.42 3.75 -13.54
CA ALA A 55 -13.18 3.91 -14.30
C ALA A 55 -12.09 4.67 -13.54
N ILE A 56 -12.47 5.69 -12.75
CA ILE A 56 -11.53 6.48 -11.94
C ILE A 56 -11.28 5.81 -10.59
N ALA A 57 -12.30 5.20 -9.98
CA ALA A 57 -12.22 4.63 -8.64
C ALA A 57 -11.37 3.35 -8.59
N VAL A 58 -11.50 2.45 -9.58
CA VAL A 58 -10.83 1.15 -9.61
C VAL A 58 -9.29 1.25 -9.51
N PRO A 59 -8.58 2.05 -10.33
CA PRO A 59 -7.11 2.12 -10.24
C PRO A 59 -6.64 2.74 -8.91
N LYS A 60 -7.39 3.70 -8.37
CA LYS A 60 -7.10 4.32 -7.07
C LYS A 60 -7.31 3.33 -5.92
N PHE A 61 -8.36 2.52 -5.98
CA PHE A 61 -8.66 1.52 -4.97
C PHE A 61 -7.56 0.46 -4.86
N HIS A 62 -7.09 -0.09 -5.99
CA HIS A 62 -6.00 -1.09 -6.00
C HIS A 62 -4.72 -0.56 -5.33
N SER A 63 -4.32 0.68 -5.64
CA SER A 63 -3.15 1.30 -5.01
C SER A 63 -3.37 1.56 -3.51
N ALA A 64 -4.58 1.98 -3.11
CA ALA A 64 -4.92 2.21 -1.71
C ALA A 64 -4.89 0.91 -0.89
N VAL A 65 -5.42 -0.19 -1.43
CA VAL A 65 -5.37 -1.52 -0.79
C VAL A 65 -3.93 -1.97 -0.62
N ALA A 66 -3.08 -1.82 -1.64
CA ALA A 66 -1.68 -2.19 -1.53
C ALA A 66 -0.93 -1.38 -0.47
N LYS A 67 -1.22 -0.08 -0.35
CA LYS A 67 -0.67 0.77 0.72
C LYS A 67 -1.16 0.34 2.11
N ALA A 68 -2.43 0.00 2.25
CA ALA A 68 -2.99 -0.50 3.50
C ALA A 68 -2.35 -1.84 3.93
N ASN A 69 -2.17 -2.76 2.98
CA ASN A 69 -1.48 -4.02 3.21
C ASN A 69 -0.03 -3.81 3.67
N THR A 70 0.71 -2.92 2.99
CA THR A 70 2.07 -2.54 3.40
C THR A 70 2.11 -1.96 4.81
N ALA A 71 1.20 -1.04 5.14
CA ALA A 71 1.14 -0.43 6.47
C ALA A 71 0.83 -1.48 7.55
N LYS A 72 -0.09 -2.41 7.28
CA LYS A 72 -0.39 -3.53 8.18
C LYS A 72 0.85 -4.39 8.41
N ILE A 73 1.56 -4.77 7.36
CA ILE A 73 2.78 -5.57 7.47
C ILE A 73 3.86 -4.85 8.28
N GLN A 74 4.06 -3.55 8.05
CA GLN A 74 5.01 -2.76 8.83
C GLN A 74 4.65 -2.73 10.32
N ALA A 75 3.37 -2.56 10.66
CA ALA A 75 2.89 -2.57 12.04
C ALA A 75 3.09 -3.94 12.70
N ASP A 76 2.74 -5.02 11.99
CA ASP A 76 2.92 -6.39 12.47
C ASP A 76 4.41 -6.71 12.70
N LEU A 77 5.28 -6.38 11.74
CA LEU A 77 6.72 -6.56 11.87
C LEU A 77 7.32 -5.76 13.03
N SER A 78 6.92 -4.49 13.21
CA SER A 78 7.39 -3.66 14.33
C SER A 78 6.96 -4.22 15.69
N THR A 79 5.74 -4.78 15.76
CA THR A 79 5.24 -5.45 16.96
C THR A 79 6.07 -6.69 17.27
N ILE A 80 6.40 -7.50 16.25
CA ILE A 80 7.27 -8.67 16.41
C ILE A 80 8.67 -8.26 16.86
N GLU A 81 9.29 -7.26 16.24
CA GLU A 81 10.61 -6.76 16.64
C GLU A 81 10.62 -6.28 18.10
N THR A 82 9.57 -5.59 18.53
CA THR A 82 9.42 -5.15 19.92
C THR A 82 9.32 -6.34 20.86
N ALA A 83 8.51 -7.35 20.53
CA ALA A 83 8.38 -8.58 21.32
C ALA A 83 9.68 -9.38 21.37
N MET A 84 10.45 -9.44 20.28
CA MET A 84 11.79 -10.03 20.26
C MET A 84 12.73 -9.29 21.22
N GLY A 85 12.64 -7.95 21.27
CA GLY A 85 13.40 -7.13 22.21
C GLY A 85 13.06 -7.45 23.66
N VAL A 86 11.77 -7.56 24.00
CA VAL A 86 11.32 -7.93 25.35
C VAL A 86 11.77 -9.36 25.71
N TYR A 87 11.61 -10.32 24.80
CA TYR A 87 12.09 -11.70 24.98
C TYR A 87 13.60 -11.73 25.28
N ALA A 88 14.39 -10.97 24.52
CA ALA A 88 15.84 -10.89 24.73
C ALA A 88 16.21 -10.24 26.08
N LEU A 89 15.43 -9.27 26.57
CA LEU A 89 15.63 -8.66 27.89
C LEU A 89 15.33 -9.64 29.03
N GLU A 90 14.31 -10.50 28.89
CA GLU A 90 13.92 -11.45 29.93
C GLU A 90 14.76 -12.73 29.93
N LYS A 91 15.07 -13.27 28.74
CA LYS A 91 15.81 -14.53 28.58
C LYS A 91 17.31 -14.34 28.35
N GLY A 92 17.75 -13.12 28.07
CA GLY A 92 19.15 -12.79 27.76
C GLY A 92 19.63 -13.28 26.39
N VAL A 93 18.76 -13.86 25.57
CA VAL A 93 19.09 -14.45 24.26
C VAL A 93 17.99 -14.11 23.26
N PHE A 94 18.34 -13.79 22.02
CA PHE A 94 17.37 -13.59 20.95
C PHE A 94 16.71 -14.92 20.54
N PRO A 95 15.44 -14.89 20.11
CA PRO A 95 14.78 -16.08 19.59
C PRO A 95 15.52 -16.62 18.36
N THR A 96 15.56 -17.95 18.23
CA THR A 96 16.18 -18.63 17.10
C THR A 96 15.42 -18.39 15.80
N SER A 97 16.11 -18.46 14.67
CA SER A 97 15.48 -18.33 13.35
C SER A 97 14.41 -19.41 13.14
N GLY A 98 13.27 -19.01 12.59
CA GLY A 98 12.12 -19.89 12.37
C GLY A 98 10.79 -19.18 12.61
N ASP A 99 9.80 -19.93 13.08
CA ASP A 99 8.46 -19.41 13.35
C ASP A 99 8.39 -18.56 14.62
N LEU A 100 7.28 -17.84 14.78
CA LEU A 100 6.99 -17.00 15.95
C LEU A 100 6.65 -17.76 17.24
N SER A 101 6.82 -19.08 17.27
CA SER A 101 6.44 -19.94 18.42
C SER A 101 7.11 -19.55 19.74
N ALA A 102 8.32 -18.97 19.69
CA ALA A 102 9.02 -18.49 20.89
C ALA A 102 8.39 -17.22 21.50
N LEU A 103 7.52 -16.54 20.75
CA LEU A 103 6.92 -15.25 21.12
C LEU A 103 5.43 -15.36 21.50
N ASP A 104 4.89 -16.58 21.65
CA ASP A 104 3.47 -16.83 21.96
C ASP A 104 3.02 -16.11 23.25
N ASP A 105 3.91 -15.95 24.23
CA ASP A 105 3.64 -15.24 25.50
C ASP A 105 3.71 -13.70 25.37
N TYR A 106 4.28 -13.18 24.29
CA TYR A 106 4.57 -11.74 24.11
C TYR A 106 3.71 -11.08 23.01
N ILE A 107 3.14 -11.87 22.11
CA ILE A 107 2.28 -11.40 21.02
C ILE A 107 0.93 -12.12 21.11
N VAL A 108 -0.14 -11.35 21.17
CA VAL A 108 -1.51 -11.88 21.11
C VAL A 108 -1.72 -12.58 19.78
N ASP A 109 -2.16 -13.85 19.83
CA ASP A 109 -2.48 -14.67 18.66
C ASP A 109 -1.30 -14.87 17.66
N ALA A 110 -0.06 -14.96 18.16
CA ALA A 110 1.14 -15.16 17.34
C ALA A 110 1.01 -16.28 16.28
N LYS A 111 0.34 -17.40 16.62
CA LYS A 111 0.10 -18.55 15.72
C LYS A 111 -0.90 -18.27 14.59
N ASN A 112 -1.80 -17.31 14.80
CA ASN A 112 -2.83 -16.92 13.82
C ASN A 112 -2.45 -15.66 13.05
N LEU A 113 -1.37 -14.98 13.44
CA LEU A 113 -0.89 -13.78 12.79
C LEU A 113 -0.42 -14.11 11.36
N LYS A 114 -1.24 -13.74 10.38
CA LYS A 114 -0.95 -13.90 8.96
C LYS A 114 -0.86 -12.54 8.27
N PRO A 115 0.10 -12.36 7.35
CA PRO A 115 0.15 -11.18 6.51
C PRO A 115 -1.10 -11.09 5.64
N PRO A 116 -1.54 -9.87 5.29
CA PRO A 116 -2.64 -9.68 4.36
C PRO A 116 -2.30 -10.28 3.00
N THR A 117 -3.29 -10.86 2.33
CA THR A 117 -3.12 -11.45 1.00
C THR A 117 -3.22 -10.40 -0.10
N GLY A 118 -2.61 -10.71 -1.24
CA GLY A 118 -2.65 -9.87 -2.43
C GLY A 118 -1.45 -8.93 -2.55
N GLN A 119 -1.68 -7.78 -3.17
CA GLN A 119 -0.61 -6.85 -3.52
C GLN A 119 -0.20 -5.99 -2.32
N CYS A 120 1.10 -5.72 -2.23
CA CYS A 120 1.70 -4.77 -1.31
C CYS A 120 2.81 -4.00 -2.03
N LEU A 121 3.22 -2.88 -1.46
CA LEU A 121 4.38 -2.12 -1.91
C LEU A 121 5.65 -2.63 -1.23
N VAL A 122 6.59 -3.09 -2.04
CA VAL A 122 7.95 -3.46 -1.64
C VAL A 122 8.92 -2.61 -2.46
N ASN A 123 9.78 -1.83 -1.81
CA ASN A 123 10.71 -0.93 -2.48
C ASN A 123 10.04 -0.07 -3.58
N GLY A 124 8.84 0.47 -3.30
CA GLY A 124 8.06 1.28 -4.23
C GLY A 124 7.42 0.53 -5.40
N GLU A 125 7.59 -0.79 -5.50
CA GLU A 125 7.02 -1.63 -6.55
C GLU A 125 5.88 -2.50 -6.01
N LEU A 126 4.83 -2.65 -6.82
CA LEU A 126 3.66 -3.44 -6.48
C LEU A 126 3.99 -4.93 -6.62
N THR A 127 4.14 -5.60 -5.47
CA THR A 127 4.50 -7.02 -5.40
C THR A 127 3.35 -7.82 -4.80
N THR A 128 3.02 -8.97 -5.38
CA THR A 128 2.08 -9.92 -4.80
C THR A 128 2.77 -10.77 -3.74
N LEU A 129 2.21 -10.80 -2.53
CA LEU A 129 2.65 -11.73 -1.50
C LEU A 129 2.22 -13.14 -1.88
N SER A 130 3.03 -14.13 -1.49
CA SER A 130 2.66 -15.53 -1.60
C SER A 130 1.35 -15.80 -0.84
N ASP A 131 0.48 -16.66 -1.38
CA ASP A 131 -0.81 -17.00 -0.77
C ASP A 131 -0.69 -17.60 0.64
N ASN A 132 0.49 -18.16 0.95
CA ASN A 132 0.84 -18.70 2.26
C ASN A 132 2.00 -17.93 2.91
N ALA A 133 2.10 -16.63 2.62
CA ALA A 133 3.08 -15.78 3.30
C ALA A 133 2.89 -15.88 4.82
N ALA A 134 4.00 -15.99 5.53
CA ALA A 134 4.04 -16.07 6.99
C ALA A 134 5.09 -15.09 7.52
N TYR A 135 4.90 -14.71 8.78
CA TYR A 135 5.92 -13.97 9.52
C TYR A 135 6.93 -14.95 10.10
N SER A 136 8.21 -14.65 9.96
CA SER A 136 9.30 -15.47 10.48
C SER A 136 10.38 -14.60 11.11
N ILE A 137 11.20 -15.23 11.93
CA ILE A 137 12.38 -14.62 12.52
C ILE A 137 13.58 -15.16 11.75
N GLY A 138 14.47 -14.27 11.30
CA GLY A 138 15.66 -14.68 10.58
C GLY A 138 16.69 -13.58 10.45
N LYS A 139 17.81 -13.92 9.83
CA LYS A 139 18.91 -12.98 9.58
C LYS A 139 18.51 -12.04 8.44
N ALA A 140 18.68 -10.74 8.66
CA ALA A 140 18.49 -9.73 7.64
C ALA A 140 19.83 -9.33 7.00
N GLY A 141 20.02 -9.67 5.72
CA GLY A 141 21.23 -9.31 4.96
C GLY A 141 22.50 -10.00 5.50
N ASP A 142 23.65 -9.37 5.26
CA ASP A 142 24.97 -9.88 5.70
C ASP A 142 25.23 -9.70 7.20
N GLY A 143 24.25 -9.20 7.96
CA GLY A 143 24.34 -9.04 9.41
C GLY A 143 23.89 -10.28 10.18
N GLU A 144 24.55 -10.57 11.30
CA GLU A 144 24.16 -11.62 12.25
C GLU A 144 22.91 -11.26 13.08
N GLU A 145 22.25 -10.12 12.80
CA GLU A 145 21.16 -9.60 13.62
C GLU A 145 19.81 -10.25 13.25
N MET A 146 19.12 -10.80 14.25
CA MET A 146 17.80 -11.40 14.10
C MET A 146 16.75 -10.31 13.91
N ARG A 147 15.96 -10.42 12.83
CA ARG A 147 14.90 -9.48 12.45
C ARG A 147 13.61 -10.22 12.16
N ALA A 148 12.51 -9.50 12.27
CA ALA A 148 11.22 -9.98 11.79
C ALA A 148 11.18 -9.88 10.25
N LEU A 149 10.73 -10.95 9.61
CA LEU A 149 10.65 -11.09 8.17
C LEU A 149 9.20 -11.42 7.78
N CYS A 150 8.74 -10.81 6.69
CA CYS A 150 7.52 -11.21 6.02
C CYS A 150 7.90 -11.63 4.60
N ASP A 151 7.63 -12.89 4.22
CA ASP A 151 7.99 -13.42 2.90
C ASP A 151 9.50 -13.20 2.57
N GLY A 152 10.36 -13.38 3.59
CA GLY A 152 11.82 -13.18 3.49
C GLY A 152 12.29 -11.72 3.43
N LYS A 153 11.39 -10.74 3.56
CA LYS A 153 11.71 -9.31 3.49
C LYS A 153 11.59 -8.64 4.87
N THR A 154 12.48 -7.71 5.16
CA THR A 154 12.48 -6.94 6.41
C THR A 154 11.51 -5.76 6.36
N LEU A 155 11.23 -5.16 7.52
CA LEU A 155 10.36 -3.97 7.65
C LEU A 155 10.76 -2.84 6.69
N SER A 156 12.06 -2.61 6.50
CA SER A 156 12.58 -1.56 5.61
C SER A 156 12.30 -1.80 4.12
N ALA A 157 12.06 -3.05 3.71
CA ALA A 157 11.75 -3.38 2.33
C ALA A 157 10.29 -3.06 1.97
N PHE A 158 9.40 -2.99 2.96
CA PHE A 158 8.00 -2.64 2.76
C PHE A 158 7.84 -1.13 2.75
N GLY A 159 7.22 -0.58 1.71
CA GLY A 159 7.03 0.86 1.56
C GLY A 159 7.58 1.42 0.25
N GLU A 160 7.61 2.74 0.13
CA GLU A 160 8.21 3.43 -1.02
C GLU A 160 9.73 3.31 -0.95
N ARG A 161 10.43 3.36 -2.11
CA ARG A 161 11.90 3.47 -2.07
C ARG A 161 12.26 4.73 -1.31
N LYS A 162 12.79 4.55 -0.10
CA LYS A 162 13.56 5.60 0.53
C LYS A 162 14.75 5.83 -0.39
N SER A 163 14.75 6.94 -1.14
CA SER A 163 15.95 7.40 -1.82
C SER A 163 16.96 7.65 -0.72
N THR A 164 17.80 6.66 -0.44
CA THR A 164 18.96 6.81 0.42
C THR A 164 19.83 7.83 -0.29
N GLY A 165 19.68 9.10 0.10
CA GLY A 165 20.61 10.14 -0.26
C GLY A 165 21.96 9.71 0.25
N SER A 166 22.79 9.19 -0.65
CA SER A 166 24.23 9.06 -0.43
C SER A 166 24.81 10.47 -0.34
N GLY A 167 24.62 11.11 0.81
CA GLY A 167 25.32 12.30 1.21
C GLY A 167 26.58 11.87 1.92
N ASN A 168 27.66 11.76 1.15
CA ASN A 168 29.02 11.80 1.66
C ASN A 168 29.16 13.09 2.51
N GLN A 169 29.19 12.97 3.83
CA GLN A 169 29.64 14.06 4.70
C GLN A 169 31.06 13.74 5.14
N SER A 170 31.97 14.56 4.61
CA SER A 170 33.41 14.60 4.86
C SER A 170 33.75 15.04 6.28
#